data_AF-A0A3E0IM15-F1
#
_entry.id   AF-A0A3E0IM15-F1
#
_cell.length_a   1.000
_cell.length_b   1.000
_cell.length_c   1.000
_cell.angle_alpha   90.00
_cell.angle_beta   90.00
_cell.angle_gamma   90.00
#
_symmetry.space_group_name_H-M   'P 1'
#
loop_
_entity.id
_entity.type
_entity.pdbx_description
1 polymer ?
#
loop_
_entity_poly.entity_id
_entity_poly.type
_entity_poly.pdbx_seq_one_letter_code
_entity_poly.pdbx_strand_id
1 'polypeptide(L)'
;LHIEGNILWVFITNILLALVALSMGIFVSTFANSEFQMIQFIPIVVIPQVFFSGIIPIEQLASWVKSLSMIFPLTYGGKALTAVMVRGEGLEGIWMQLFILIGFMIIFTILNIIGLKRYRKI
;
A
#
# COMPACT_ATOMS: atom_id res chain seq x y z
N LEU A 1 -19.17 12.05 11.58
CA LEU A 1 -18.18 10.97 11.68
C LEU A 1 -17.78 10.86 13.14
N HIS A 2 -18.50 10.07 13.94
CA HIS A 2 -17.97 9.62 15.23
C HIS A 2 -16.98 8.51 14.92
N ILE A 3 -15.70 8.74 15.22
CA ILE A 3 -14.69 7.70 15.13
C ILE A 3 -14.85 6.89 16.42
N GLU A 4 -15.45 5.70 16.32
CA GLU A 4 -15.61 4.79 17.46
C GLU A 4 -14.24 4.27 17.95
N GLY A 5 -13.27 4.15 17.03
CA GLY A 5 -11.91 3.72 17.32
C GLY A 5 -10.94 4.85 17.69
N ASN A 6 -9.76 4.49 18.20
CA ASN A 6 -8.73 5.47 18.54
C ASN A 6 -8.11 6.10 17.28
N ILE A 7 -8.25 7.43 17.12
CA ILE A 7 -7.70 8.21 16.00
C ILE A 7 -6.19 7.99 15.79
N LEU A 8 -5.45 7.65 16.84
CA LEU A 8 -4.04 7.35 16.77
C LEU A 8 -3.76 6.19 15.79
N TRP A 9 -4.60 5.16 15.77
CA TRP A 9 -4.44 4.03 14.85
C TRP A 9 -4.70 4.42 13.39
N VAL A 10 -5.62 5.35 13.15
CA VAL A 10 -5.85 5.93 11.82
C VAL A 10 -4.59 6.67 11.35
N PHE A 11 -3.98 7.49 12.21
CA PHE A 11 -2.75 8.20 11.90
C PHE A 11 -1.58 7.25 11.63
N ILE A 12 -1.34 6.28 12.50
CA ILE A 12 -0.26 5.30 12.35
C ILE A 12 -0.41 4.54 11.03
N THR A 13 -1.63 4.07 10.73
CA THR A 13 -1.91 3.34 9.49
C THR A 13 -1.65 4.21 8.26
N ASN A 14 -2.09 5.47 8.27
CA ASN A 14 -1.85 6.39 7.15
C ASN A 14 -0.37 6.75 6.97
N ILE A 15 0.37 7.00 8.04
CA ILE A 15 1.81 7.28 7.97
C ILE A 15 2.53 6.07 7.38
N LEU A 16 2.25 4.87 7.88
CA LEU A 16 2.85 3.65 7.37
C LEU A 16 2.52 3.43 5.89
N LEU A 17 1.26 3.62 5.51
CA LEU A 17 0.81 3.51 4.12
C LEU A 17 1.50 4.54 3.22
N ALA A 18 1.67 5.78 3.68
CA ALA A 18 2.37 6.83 2.95
C ALA A 18 3.86 6.48 2.75
N LEU A 19 4.52 5.92 3.77
CA LEU A 19 5.91 5.44 3.65
C LEU A 19 6.03 4.29 2.65
N VAL A 20 5.09 3.34 2.67
CA VAL A 20 5.04 2.26 1.68
C VAL A 20 4.85 2.83 0.27
N ALA A 21 3.87 3.73 0.08
CA ALA A 21 3.59 4.37 -1.21
C ALA A 21 4.79 5.16 -1.73
N LEU A 22 5.49 5.89 -0.86
CA LEU A 22 6.71 6.61 -1.19
C LEU A 22 7.82 5.64 -1.65
N SER A 23 8.07 4.58 -0.88
CA SER A 23 9.10 3.59 -1.22
C SER A 23 8.80 2.87 -2.55
N MET A 24 7.53 2.59 -2.82
CA MET A 24 7.06 2.01 -4.07
C MET A 24 7.23 3.00 -5.24
N GLY A 25 6.87 4.28 -5.04
CA GLY A 25 7.04 5.32 -6.06
C GLY A 25 8.50 5.53 -6.45
N ILE A 26 9.41 5.55 -5.46
CA ILE A 26 10.85 5.59 -5.69
C ILE A 26 11.30 4.36 -6.48
N PHE A 27 10.84 3.16 -6.10
CA PHE A 27 11.20 1.93 -6.80
C PHE A 27 10.76 1.94 -8.26
N VAL A 28 9.52 2.33 -8.53
CA VAL A 28 8.98 2.44 -9.90
C VAL A 28 9.76 3.48 -10.71
N SER A 29 10.19 4.59 -10.09
CA SER A 29 11.01 5.61 -10.77
C SER A 29 12.33 5.08 -11.31
N THR A 30 12.88 4.02 -10.73
CA THR A 30 14.13 3.41 -11.22
C THR A 30 13.99 2.71 -12.58
N PHE A 31 12.77 2.45 -13.03
CA PHE A 31 12.48 1.84 -14.34
C PHE A 31 12.06 2.87 -15.40
N ALA A 32 11.84 4.12 -15.01
CA ALA A 32 11.47 5.18 -15.93
C ALA A 32 12.73 5.83 -16.52
N ASN A 33 12.72 6.04 -17.84
CA ASN A 33 13.79 6.70 -18.58
C ASN A 33 13.52 8.21 -18.77
N SER A 34 12.31 8.68 -18.42
CA SER A 34 11.92 10.09 -18.50
C SER A 34 10.80 10.43 -17.51
N GLU A 35 10.64 11.72 -17.22
CA GLU A 35 9.53 12.22 -16.38
C GLU A 35 8.16 11.86 -16.98
N PHE A 36 8.03 11.98 -18.30
CA PHE A 36 6.80 11.60 -18.99
C PHE A 36 6.49 10.10 -18.82
N GLN A 37 7.49 9.23 -18.91
CA GLN A 37 7.30 7.79 -18.67
C GLN A 37 6.87 7.54 -17.21
N MET A 38 7.40 8.29 -16.24
CA MET A 38 6.96 8.16 -14.85
C MET A 38 5.50 8.53 -14.67
N ILE A 39 5.04 9.62 -15.28
CA ILE A 39 3.63 10.04 -15.24
C ILE A 39 2.72 8.92 -15.77
N GLN A 40 3.16 8.17 -16.79
CA GLN A 40 2.41 7.02 -17.31
C GLN A 40 2.43 5.79 -16.39
N PHE A 41 3.48 5.61 -15.57
CA PHE A 41 3.50 4.53 -14.57
C PHE A 41 2.57 4.78 -13.38
N ILE A 42 2.33 6.03 -13.00
CA ILE A 42 1.41 6.39 -11.90
C ILE A 42 0.04 5.72 -12.07
N PRO A 43 -0.71 5.89 -13.18
CA PRO A 43 -2.03 5.28 -13.33
C PRO A 43 -1.96 3.75 -13.33
N ILE A 44 -0.92 3.15 -13.92
CA ILE A 44 -0.72 1.69 -13.94
C ILE A 44 -0.57 1.14 -12.51
N VAL A 45 0.07 1.89 -11.62
CA VAL A 45 0.31 1.48 -10.23
C VAL A 45 -0.86 1.84 -9.32
N VAL A 46 -1.41 3.05 -9.43
CA VAL A 46 -2.38 3.61 -8.49
C VAL A 46 -3.80 3.12 -8.77
N ILE A 47 -4.22 3.09 -10.04
CA ILE A 47 -5.61 2.77 -10.38
C ILE A 47 -6.00 1.35 -9.92
N PRO A 48 -5.20 0.30 -10.20
CA PRO A 48 -5.52 -1.04 -9.70
C PRO A 48 -5.68 -1.07 -8.18
N GLN A 49 -4.81 -0.37 -7.46
CA GLN A 49 -4.83 -0.32 -6.00
C GLN A 49 -6.09 0.34 -5.45
N VAL A 50 -6.54 1.43 -6.08
CA VAL A 50 -7.74 2.17 -5.65
C VAL A 50 -8.97 1.27 -5.69
N PHE A 51 -9.11 0.39 -6.68
CA PHE A 51 -10.21 -0.59 -6.73
C PHE A 51 -10.22 -1.52 -5.51
N PHE A 52 -9.05 -1.84 -4.96
CA PHE A 52 -8.90 -2.73 -3.81
C PHE A 52 -8.80 -2.00 -2.46
N SER A 53 -8.98 -0.67 -2.44
CA SER A 53 -8.93 0.14 -1.21
C SER A 53 -10.12 -0.05 -0.27
N GLY A 54 -11.15 -0.81 -0.69
CA GLY A 54 -12.42 -0.98 0.03
C GLY A 54 -13.61 -0.32 -0.66
N ILE A 55 -13.39 0.36 -1.80
CA ILE A 55 -14.46 0.93 -2.64
C ILE A 55 -15.33 -0.19 -3.24
N ILE A 56 -14.71 -1.29 -3.67
CA ILE A 56 -15.41 -2.47 -4.17
C ILE A 56 -15.35 -3.59 -3.13
N PRO A 57 -16.50 -4.20 -2.76
CA PRO A 57 -16.52 -5.36 -1.87
C PRO A 57 -15.71 -6.52 -2.46
N ILE A 58 -14.61 -6.88 -1.80
CA ILE A 58 -13.67 -7.90 -2.29
C ILE A 58 -14.33 -9.28 -2.35
N GLU A 59 -15.37 -9.51 -1.55
CA GLU A 59 -16.15 -10.75 -1.51
C GLU A 59 -16.94 -10.99 -2.81
N GLN A 60 -17.20 -9.94 -3.58
CA GLN A 60 -17.96 -10.01 -4.84
C GLN A 60 -17.05 -10.16 -6.07
N LEU A 61 -15.72 -10.10 -5.87
CA LEU A 61 -14.75 -10.20 -6.95
C LEU A 61 -14.45 -11.65 -7.30
N ALA A 62 -14.14 -11.90 -8.59
CA ALA A 62 -13.69 -13.22 -9.04
C ALA A 62 -12.44 -13.66 -8.27
N SER A 63 -12.27 -14.97 -8.08
CA SER A 63 -11.20 -15.54 -7.25
C SER A 63 -9.79 -15.06 -7.64
N TRP A 64 -9.51 -14.97 -8.94
CA TRP A 64 -8.23 -14.46 -9.45
C TRP A 64 -7.99 -12.98 -9.13
N VAL A 65 -9.05 -12.16 -9.14
CA VAL A 65 -8.99 -10.74 -8.79
C VAL A 65 -8.70 -10.58 -7.29
N LYS A 66 -9.32 -11.42 -6.46
CA LYS A 66 -9.06 -11.45 -5.01
C LYS A 66 -7.60 -11.79 -4.71
N SER A 67 -7.03 -12.77 -5.41
CA SER A 67 -5.60 -13.08 -5.30
C SER A 67 -4.72 -11.90 -5.73
N LEU A 68 -5.10 -11.20 -6.80
CA LEU A 68 -4.38 -10.00 -7.25
C LEU A 68 -4.41 -8.89 -6.19
N SER A 69 -5.50 -8.69 -5.46
CA SER A 69 -5.57 -7.67 -4.42
C SER A 69 -4.49 -7.83 -3.33
N MET A 70 -4.01 -9.05 -3.09
CA MET A 70 -3.04 -9.34 -2.03
C MET A 70 -1.64 -8.78 -2.30
N ILE A 71 -1.32 -8.44 -3.56
CA ILE A 71 -0.02 -7.85 -3.91
C ILE A 71 0.01 -6.33 -3.68
N PHE A 72 -1.13 -5.73 -3.38
CA PHE A 72 -1.27 -4.28 -3.29
C PHE A 72 -1.32 -3.83 -1.83
N PRO A 73 -0.38 -2.97 -1.37
CA PRO A 73 -0.34 -2.53 0.02
C PRO A 73 -1.60 -1.75 0.42
N LEU A 74 -2.22 -1.01 -0.51
CA LEU A 74 -3.43 -0.25 -0.25
C LEU A 74 -4.61 -1.12 0.23
N THR A 75 -4.65 -2.41 -0.16
CA THR A 75 -5.66 -3.35 0.33
C THR A 75 -5.58 -3.56 1.84
N TYR A 76 -4.37 -3.63 2.39
CA TYR A 76 -4.18 -3.83 3.83
C TYR A 76 -4.41 -2.52 4.60
N GLY A 77 -3.99 -1.38 4.03
CA GLY A 77 -4.30 -0.06 4.57
C GLY A 77 -5.80 0.21 4.64
N GLY A 78 -6.54 -0.05 3.56
CA GLY A 78 -8.00 0.06 3.52
C GLY A 78 -8.68 -0.81 4.58
N LYS A 79 -8.28 -2.08 4.70
CA LYS A 79 -8.80 -3.00 5.73
C LYS A 79 -8.55 -2.50 7.15
N ALA A 80 -7.34 -2.01 7.45
CA ALA A 80 -7.01 -1.46 8.76
C ALA A 80 -7.82 -0.20 9.08
N LEU A 81 -7.93 0.71 8.11
CA LEU A 81 -8.73 1.94 8.25
C LEU A 81 -10.21 1.63 8.45
N THR A 82 -10.79 0.67 7.71
CA THR A 82 -12.17 0.21 7.92
C THR A 82 -12.35 -0.42 9.30
N ALA A 83 -11.41 -1.26 9.75
CA ALA A 83 -11.48 -1.87 11.08
C ALA A 83 -11.51 -0.82 12.21
N VAL A 84 -10.65 0.20 12.14
CA VAL A 84 -10.61 1.26 13.17
C VAL A 84 -11.82 2.21 13.06
N MET A 85 -12.10 2.74 11.86
CA MET A 85 -13.07 3.83 11.70
C MET A 85 -14.52 3.35 11.68
N VAL A 86 -14.78 2.14 11.19
CA VAL A 86 -16.14 1.60 11.02
C VAL A 86 -16.47 0.56 12.09
N ARG A 87 -15.50 -0.28 12.47
CA ARG A 87 -15.72 -1.36 13.44
C ARG A 87 -15.26 -1.04 14.86
N GLY A 88 -14.58 0.08 15.07
CA GLY A 88 -14.07 0.49 16.38
C GLY A 88 -12.94 -0.40 16.91
N GLU A 89 -12.28 -1.17 16.05
CA GLU A 89 -11.25 -2.11 16.47
C GLU A 89 -9.96 -1.38 16.90
N GLY A 90 -9.30 -1.91 17.94
CA GLY A 90 -7.99 -1.47 18.40
C GLY A 90 -6.83 -2.17 17.69
N LEU A 91 -5.65 -2.18 18.30
CA LEU A 91 -4.45 -2.83 17.74
C LEU A 91 -4.67 -4.30 17.41
N GLU A 92 -5.41 -5.03 18.23
CA GLU A 92 -5.71 -6.46 18.05
C GLU A 92 -6.46 -6.76 16.74
N GLY A 93 -7.21 -5.79 16.21
CA GLY A 93 -7.92 -5.93 14.92
C GLY A 93 -7.07 -5.58 13.69
N ILE A 94 -6.00 -4.78 13.88
CA ILE A 94 -5.21 -4.21 12.78
C ILE A 94 -3.75 -4.64 12.72
N TRP A 95 -3.24 -5.35 13.75
CA TRP A 95 -1.82 -5.66 13.85
C TRP A 95 -1.30 -6.45 12.64
N MET A 96 -2.11 -7.35 12.09
CA MET A 96 -1.74 -8.16 10.92
C MET A 96 -1.56 -7.27 9.67
N GLN A 97 -2.47 -6.32 9.47
CA GLN A 97 -2.43 -5.37 8.36
C GLN A 97 -1.21 -4.46 8.50
N LEU A 98 -0.92 -3.96 9.71
CA LEU A 98 0.28 -3.17 9.99
C LEU A 98 1.56 -3.98 9.74
N PHE A 99 1.60 -5.24 10.18
CA PHE A 99 2.73 -6.13 9.96
C PHE A 99 2.99 -6.36 8.46
N ILE A 100 1.94 -6.60 7.67
CA ILE A 100 2.06 -6.78 6.22
C ILE A 100 2.56 -5.49 5.54
N LEU A 101 2.05 -4.32 5.94
CA LEU A 101 2.52 -3.03 5.42
C LEU A 101 4.00 -2.77 5.74
N ILE A 102 4.45 -3.11 6.95
CA ILE A 102 5.88 -3.06 7.30
C ILE A 102 6.68 -4.00 6.40
N GLY A 103 6.17 -5.21 6.13
CA GLY A 103 6.77 -6.15 5.18
C GLY A 103 6.95 -5.54 3.79
N PHE A 104 5.91 -4.91 3.24
CA PHE A 104 6.01 -4.18 1.96
C PHE A 104 7.06 -3.07 2.00
N MET A 105 7.08 -2.26 3.06
CA MET A 105 8.06 -1.18 3.22
C MET A 105 9.49 -1.71 3.18
N ILE A 106 9.77 -2.80 3.91
CA ILE A 106 11.09 -3.45 3.93
C ILE A 106 11.44 -3.99 2.54
N ILE A 107 10.52 -4.68 1.88
CA ILE A 107 10.73 -5.23 0.53
C ILE A 107 11.08 -4.11 -0.46
N PHE A 108 10.27 -3.04 -0.54
CA PHE A 108 10.54 -1.93 -1.45
C PHE A 108 11.84 -1.20 -1.10
N THR A 109 12.17 -1.05 0.19
CA THR A 109 13.44 -0.46 0.61
C THR A 109 14.63 -1.30 0.14
N ILE A 110 14.58 -2.62 0.30
CA ILE A 110 15.62 -3.53 -0.19
C ILE A 110 15.75 -3.45 -1.71
N LEU A 111 14.62 -3.45 -2.43
CA LEU A 111 14.59 -3.32 -3.88
C LEU A 111 15.19 -1.99 -4.35
N ASN A 112 14.90 -0.88 -3.67
CA ASN A 112 15.51 0.43 -3.92
C ASN A 112 17.03 0.39 -3.74
N ILE A 113 17.53 -0.23 -2.66
CA ILE A 113 18.97 -0.38 -2.42
C ILE A 113 19.64 -1.20 -3.53
N ILE A 114 19.00 -2.29 -3.97
CA ILE A 114 19.50 -3.14 -5.06
C ILE A 114 19.50 -2.36 -6.39
N GLY A 115 18.43 -1.62 -6.68
CA GLY A 115 18.32 -0.76 -7.85
C GLY A 115 19.44 0.26 -7.93
N LEU A 116 19.73 0.96 -6.82
CA LEU A 116 20.83 1.93 -6.73
C LEU A 116 22.22 1.29 -6.95
N LYS A 117 22.46 0.08 -6.43
CA LYS A 117 23.72 -0.65 -6.65
C LYS A 117 23.94 -1.00 -8.13
N ARG A 118 22.88 -1.18 -8.92
CA ARG A 118 22.97 -1.46 -10.36
C ARG A 118 23.45 -0.24 -11.14
N TYR A 119 23.07 0.97 -10.75
CA TYR A 119 23.54 2.22 -11.36
C TYR A 119 25.01 2.52 -11.08
N ARG A 120 25.53 2.16 -9.90
CA ARG A 120 26.95 2.38 -9.52
C ARG A 120 27.96 1.45 -10.20
N LYS A 121 27.51 0.43 -10.93
CA LYS A 121 28.39 -0.53 -11.63
C LYS A 121 28.62 -0.18 -13.11
N ILE A 122 28.14 0.99 -13.56
CA ILE A 122 28.39 1.54 -14.88
C ILE A 122 29.46 2.63 -14.76
#